data_AF-A0A381XA31-F1
#
_entry.id   AF-A0A381XA31-F1
#
_cell.length_a   1.000
_cell.length_b   1.000
_cell.length_c   1.000
_cell.angle_alpha   90.00
_cell.angle_beta   90.00
_cell.angle_gamma   90.00
#
_symmetry.space_group_name_H-M   'P 1'
#
loop_
_entity.id
_entity.type
_entity.pdbx_description
1 polymer ?
#
loop_
_entity_poly.entity_id
_entity_poly.type
_entity_poly.pdbx_seq_one_letter_code
_entity_poly.pdbx_strand_id
1 'polypeptide(L)'
;MLNFFGRKGQALQVIRDTNTIIRSDEAAYADHHLRKITALADKHIERARAEISGGADPGKTPRWLREAHRSARKSNDQAGLSGATLAIIFLKAKVLGVAGQPACEAIEAFLARWPDSQDDNSGS
;
A
#
# COMPACT_ATOMS: atom_id res chain seq x y z
N MET A 1 22.25 -10.18 20.70
CA MET A 1 21.05 -10.79 20.09
C MET A 1 19.79 -10.08 20.61
N LEU A 2 19.46 -8.88 20.10
CA LEU A 2 18.41 -8.04 20.71
C LEU A 2 17.45 -7.32 19.71
N ASN A 3 17.35 -7.75 18.45
CA ASN A 3 16.44 -7.12 17.47
C ASN A 3 15.16 -7.93 17.17
N PHE A 4 14.97 -9.11 17.76
CA PHE A 4 13.86 -10.01 17.40
C PHE A 4 12.51 -9.56 18.00
N PHE A 5 12.50 -9.13 19.27
CA PHE A 5 11.28 -8.63 19.93
C PHE A 5 10.77 -7.31 19.33
N GLY A 6 11.68 -6.42 18.92
CA GLY A 6 11.32 -5.17 18.24
C GLY A 6 10.66 -5.39 16.87
N ARG A 7 11.18 -6.33 16.06
CA ARG A 7 10.61 -6.65 14.74
C ARG A 7 9.24 -7.33 14.85
N LYS A 8 9.02 -8.17 15.87
CA LYS A 8 7.70 -8.78 16.11
C LYS A 8 6.64 -7.74 16.47
N GLY A 9 6.97 -6.79 17.36
CA GLY A 9 6.07 -5.68 17.70
C GLY A 9 5.76 -4.79 16.49
N GLN A 10 6.78 -4.45 15.71
CA GLN A 10 6.62 -3.68 14.47
C GLN A 10 5.75 -4.41 13.44
N ALA A 11 5.91 -5.73 13.29
CA ALA A 11 5.09 -6.53 12.39
C ALA A 11 3.62 -6.55 12.81
N LEU A 12 3.33 -6.76 14.10
CA LEU A 12 1.96 -6.69 14.61
C LEU A 12 1.32 -5.33 14.40
N GLN A 13 2.08 -4.26 14.60
CA GLN A 13 1.61 -2.90 14.33
C GLN A 13 1.30 -2.71 12.85
N VAL A 14 2.21 -3.09 11.96
CA VAL A 14 2.00 -3.01 10.50
C VAL A 14 0.75 -3.78 10.07
N ILE A 15 0.54 -5.00 10.57
CA ILE A 15 -0.65 -5.79 10.29
C ILE A 15 -1.92 -5.10 10.77
N ARG A 16 -1.91 -4.54 11.98
CA ARG A 16 -3.06 -3.81 12.54
C ARG A 16 -3.38 -2.55 11.73
N ASP A 17 -2.36 -1.77 11.41
CA ASP A 17 -2.50 -0.51 10.68
C ASP A 17 -3.06 -0.76 9.27
N THR A 18 -2.52 -1.76 8.55
CA THR A 18 -3.05 -2.20 7.25
C THR A 18 -4.54 -2.52 7.32
N ASN A 19 -4.94 -3.38 8.25
CA ASN A 19 -6.33 -3.80 8.37
C ASN A 19 -7.25 -2.64 8.78
N THR A 20 -6.75 -1.70 9.59
CA THR A 20 -7.52 -0.53 10.01
C THR A 20 -7.77 0.40 8.83
N ILE A 21 -6.74 0.67 8.02
CA ILE A 21 -6.85 1.53 6.83
C ILE A 21 -7.82 0.92 5.83
N ILE A 22 -7.64 -0.36 5.46
CA ILE A 22 -8.50 -1.03 4.47
C ILE A 22 -9.96 -1.00 4.93
N ARG A 23 -10.25 -1.36 6.18
CA ARG A 23 -11.63 -1.33 6.70
C ARG A 23 -12.21 0.07 6.75
N SER A 24 -11.39 1.07 7.08
CA SER A 24 -11.81 2.46 7.10
C SER A 24 -12.15 2.94 5.69
N ASP A 25 -11.31 2.62 4.70
CA ASP A 25 -11.55 2.99 3.30
C ASP A 25 -12.82 2.29 2.78
N GLU A 26 -12.98 0.99 3.03
CA GLU A 26 -14.16 0.20 2.64
C GLU A 26 -15.46 0.71 3.28
N ALA A 27 -15.40 1.24 4.50
CA ALA A 27 -16.57 1.83 5.16
C ALA A 27 -16.88 3.26 4.70
N ALA A 28 -15.87 4.01 4.25
CA ALA A 28 -15.99 5.43 3.93
C ALA A 28 -16.32 5.70 2.47
N TYR A 29 -15.92 4.80 1.55
CA TYR A 29 -15.91 5.09 0.13
C TYR A 29 -16.68 4.06 -0.70
N ALA A 30 -17.26 4.54 -1.80
CA ALA A 30 -17.92 3.70 -2.80
C ALA A 30 -16.89 2.96 -3.68
N ASP A 31 -17.32 1.88 -4.33
CA ASP A 31 -16.52 0.97 -5.15
C ASP A 31 -15.59 1.69 -6.14
N HIS A 32 -16.08 2.70 -6.87
CA HIS A 32 -15.26 3.45 -7.84
C HIS A 32 -14.04 4.13 -7.20
N HIS A 33 -14.18 4.58 -5.95
CA HIS A 33 -13.10 5.22 -5.22
C HIS A 33 -12.14 4.16 -4.63
N LEU A 34 -12.67 3.01 -4.19
CA LEU A 34 -11.84 1.87 -3.77
C LEU A 34 -10.97 1.36 -4.92
N ARG A 35 -11.52 1.26 -6.14
CA ARG A 35 -10.77 0.94 -7.36
C ARG A 35 -9.67 1.96 -7.65
N LYS A 36 -9.93 3.25 -7.42
CA LYS A 36 -8.90 4.30 -7.55
C LYS A 36 -7.78 4.13 -6.52
N ILE A 37 -8.11 3.80 -5.27
CA ILE A 37 -7.11 3.53 -4.22
C ILE A 37 -6.24 2.33 -4.61
N THR A 38 -6.85 1.22 -5.01
CA THR A 38 -6.12 0.00 -5.39
C THR A 38 -5.25 0.22 -6.62
N ALA A 39 -5.75 0.91 -7.66
CA ALA A 39 -4.96 1.23 -8.84
C ALA A 39 -3.70 2.08 -8.50
N LEU A 40 -3.85 3.06 -7.60
CA LEU A 40 -2.72 3.89 -7.15
C LEU A 40 -1.73 3.08 -6.30
N ALA A 41 -2.24 2.26 -5.37
CA ALA A 41 -1.41 1.40 -4.54
C ALA A 41 -0.61 0.39 -5.39
N ASP A 42 -1.27 -0.29 -6.33
CA ASP A 42 -0.66 -1.27 -7.23
C ASP A 42 0.44 -0.62 -8.09
N LYS A 43 0.12 0.50 -8.75
CA LYS A 43 1.10 1.30 -9.51
C LYS A 43 2.33 1.67 -8.68
N HIS A 44 2.13 2.07 -7.43
CA HIS A 44 3.23 2.44 -6.54
C HIS A 44 4.06 1.23 -6.10
N ILE A 45 3.41 0.10 -5.80
CA ILE A 45 4.07 -1.15 -5.44
C ILE A 45 4.92 -1.67 -6.61
N GLU A 46 4.37 -1.71 -7.82
CA GLU A 46 5.07 -2.19 -9.01
C GLU A 46 6.27 -1.31 -9.36
N ARG A 47 6.12 0.02 -9.30
CA ARG A 47 7.27 0.93 -9.47
C ARG A 47 8.36 0.67 -8.43
N ALA A 48 7.99 0.48 -7.17
CA ALA A 48 8.96 0.22 -6.11
C ALA A 48 9.65 -1.14 -6.28
N ARG A 49 8.93 -2.18 -6.71
CA ARG A 49 9.49 -3.50 -7.03
C ARG A 49 10.51 -3.41 -8.17
N ALA A 50 10.21 -2.63 -9.21
CA ALA A 50 11.14 -2.40 -10.32
C ALA A 50 12.43 -1.72 -9.85
N GLU A 51 12.33 -0.69 -9.00
CA GLU A 51 13.50 0.00 -8.44
C GLU A 51 14.35 -0.93 -7.54
N ILE A 52 13.70 -1.76 -6.70
CA ILE A 52 14.40 -2.74 -5.85
C ILE A 52 15.11 -3.80 -6.72
N SER A 53 14.45 -4.28 -7.77
CA SER A 53 15.04 -5.21 -8.73
C SER A 53 16.22 -4.59 -9.48
N GLY A 54 16.21 -3.27 -9.67
CA GLY A 54 17.32 -2.47 -10.20
C GLY A 54 18.42 -2.15 -9.20
N GLY A 55 18.38 -2.69 -7.97
CA GLY A 55 19.43 -2.53 -6.96
C GLY A 55 19.14 -1.48 -5.88
N ALA A 56 17.94 -0.90 -5.83
CA ALA A 56 17.55 -0.03 -4.72
C ALA A 56 17.40 -0.82 -3.41
N ASP A 57 17.73 -0.17 -2.28
CA ASP A 57 17.63 -0.77 -0.94
C ASP A 57 16.16 -1.06 -0.57
N PRO A 58 15.76 -2.33 -0.39
CA PRO A 58 14.40 -2.70 0.00
C PRO A 58 14.01 -2.17 1.39
N GLY A 59 14.98 -1.87 2.26
CA GLY A 59 14.80 -1.28 3.58
C GLY A 59 14.31 0.17 3.56
N LYS A 60 14.40 0.84 2.41
CA LYS A 60 14.20 2.29 2.29
C LYS A 60 13.03 2.60 1.35
N THR A 61 12.00 3.24 1.89
CA THR A 61 10.93 3.81 1.06
C THR A 61 11.52 4.78 0.02
N PRO A 62 11.23 4.62 -1.29
CA PRO A 62 11.72 5.53 -2.31
C PRO A 62 11.31 6.99 -2.06
N ARG A 63 12.16 7.94 -2.47
CA ARG A 63 11.90 9.38 -2.27
C ARG A 63 10.61 9.82 -2.95
N TRP A 64 10.38 9.38 -4.19
CA TRP A 64 9.19 9.72 -4.97
C TRP A 64 7.90 9.25 -4.28
N LEU A 65 7.93 8.12 -3.56
CA LEU A 65 6.75 7.58 -2.89
C LEU A 65 6.41 8.42 -1.64
N ARG A 66 7.42 8.89 -0.91
CA ARG A 66 7.20 9.86 0.19
C ARG A 66 6.67 11.19 -0.33
N GLU A 67 7.15 11.64 -1.49
CA GLU A 67 6.68 12.85 -2.16
C GLU A 67 5.24 12.68 -2.66
N ALA A 68 4.88 11.54 -3.25
CA ALA A 68 3.50 11.21 -3.64
C ALA A 68 2.55 11.28 -2.44
N HIS A 69 2.90 10.62 -1.34
CA HIS A 69 2.13 10.68 -0.09
C HIS A 69 1.98 12.12 0.44
N ARG A 70 3.09 12.90 0.46
CA ARG A 70 3.06 14.29 0.93
C ARG A 70 2.17 15.16 0.04
N SER A 71 2.27 15.00 -1.27
CA SER A 71 1.49 15.76 -2.25
C SER A 71 0.00 15.43 -2.12
N ALA A 72 -0.36 14.14 -2.04
CA ALA A 72 -1.76 13.72 -1.86
C ALA A 72 -2.38 14.30 -0.58
N ARG A 73 -1.62 14.30 0.52
CA ARG A 73 -2.04 14.96 1.76
C ARG A 73 -2.25 16.47 1.58
N LYS A 74 -1.35 17.15 0.86
CA LYS A 74 -1.45 18.61 0.63
C LYS A 74 -2.64 18.97 -0.26
N SER A 75 -2.97 18.12 -1.22
CA SER A 75 -4.09 18.32 -2.15
C SER A 75 -5.43 17.75 -1.67
N ASN A 76 -5.49 17.20 -0.45
CA ASN A 76 -6.65 16.46 0.06
C ASN A 76 -7.12 15.32 -0.87
N ASP A 77 -6.20 14.71 -1.63
CA ASP A 77 -6.48 13.54 -2.46
C ASP A 77 -6.48 12.30 -1.58
N GLN A 78 -7.66 11.91 -1.09
CA GLN A 78 -7.80 10.76 -0.20
C GLN A 78 -7.39 9.45 -0.87
N ALA A 79 -7.73 9.28 -2.15
CA ALA A 79 -7.35 8.09 -2.89
C ALA A 79 -5.82 7.98 -3.03
N GLY A 80 -5.16 9.08 -3.39
CA GLY A 80 -3.70 9.15 -3.44
C GLY A 80 -3.03 8.97 -2.08
N LEU A 81 -3.66 9.46 -1.01
CA LEU A 81 -3.15 9.31 0.34
C LEU A 81 -3.19 7.84 0.77
N SER A 82 -4.36 7.21 0.73
CA SER A 82 -4.52 5.78 1.07
C SER A 82 -3.67 4.89 0.17
N GLY A 83 -3.66 5.13 -1.15
CA GLY A 83 -2.85 4.35 -2.10
C GLY A 83 -1.36 4.42 -1.80
N ALA A 84 -0.81 5.62 -1.53
CA ALA A 84 0.59 5.77 -1.16
C ALA A 84 0.90 5.18 0.23
N THR A 85 -0.01 5.32 1.21
CA THR A 85 0.16 4.72 2.54
C THR A 85 0.23 3.20 2.45
N LEU A 86 -0.68 2.55 1.71
CA LEU A 86 -0.68 1.09 1.52
C LEU A 86 0.61 0.62 0.85
N ALA A 87 1.09 1.31 -0.19
CA ALA A 87 2.37 0.98 -0.82
C ALA A 87 3.57 1.12 0.14
N ILE A 88 3.60 2.15 0.98
CA ILE A 88 4.65 2.32 2.00
C ILE A 88 4.61 1.16 3.01
N ILE A 89 3.41 0.78 3.47
CA ILE A 89 3.25 -0.33 4.42
C ILE A 89 3.68 -1.65 3.78
N PHE A 90 3.30 -1.90 2.52
CA PHE A 90 3.72 -3.10 1.78
C PHE A 90 5.24 -3.26 1.77
N LEU A 91 5.98 -2.20 1.45
CA LEU A 91 7.45 -2.22 1.44
C LEU A 91 8.02 -2.51 2.84
N LYS A 92 7.49 -1.85 3.88
CA LYS A 92 7.90 -2.11 5.27
C LYS A 92 7.61 -3.55 5.68
N ALA A 93 6.46 -4.10 5.29
CA ALA A 93 6.07 -5.47 5.55
C ALA A 93 7.01 -6.48 4.88
N LYS A 94 7.43 -6.24 3.63
CA LYS A 94 8.43 -7.07 2.94
C LYS A 94 9.78 -7.10 3.68
N VAL A 95 10.23 -5.97 4.22
CA VAL A 95 11.47 -5.89 5.04
C VAL A 95 11.37 -6.70 6.33
N LEU A 96 10.17 -6.87 6.88
CA LEU A 96 9.91 -7.70 8.06
C LEU A 96 9.87 -9.20 7.73
N GLY A 97 9.92 -9.58 6.45
CA GLY A 97 9.92 -10.97 5.99
C GLY A 97 8.65 -11.70 6.41
N VAL A 98 8.80 -12.95 6.86
CA VAL A 98 7.69 -13.83 7.28
C VAL A 98 6.76 -13.16 8.30
N ALA A 99 7.30 -12.34 9.22
CA ALA A 99 6.48 -11.66 10.22
C ALA A 99 5.55 -10.59 9.62
N GLY A 100 5.97 -9.93 8.54
CA GLY A 100 5.16 -8.91 7.85
C GLY A 100 4.26 -9.47 6.75
N GLN A 101 4.41 -10.75 6.39
CA GLN A 101 3.69 -11.39 5.30
C GLN A 101 2.15 -11.24 5.38
N PRO A 102 1.50 -11.33 6.56
CA PRO A 102 0.05 -11.12 6.64
C PRO A 102 -0.42 -9.72 6.20
N ALA A 103 0.43 -8.70 6.35
CA ALA A 103 0.11 -7.35 5.86
C ALA A 103 0.26 -7.27 4.34
N CYS A 104 1.25 -7.94 3.76
CA CYS A 104 1.38 -8.05 2.30
C CYS A 104 0.16 -8.74 1.69
N GLU A 105 -0.27 -9.86 2.27
CA GLU A 105 -1.43 -10.64 1.81
C GLU A 105 -2.73 -9.86 1.93
N ALA A 106 -2.92 -9.11 3.03
CA ALA A 106 -4.10 -8.25 3.19
C ALA A 106 -4.15 -7.15 2.12
N ILE A 107 -3.01 -6.55 1.78
CA ILE A 107 -2.93 -5.54 0.71
C ILE A 107 -3.19 -6.19 -0.65
N GLU A 108 -2.54 -7.31 -0.97
CA GLU A 108 -2.73 -8.03 -2.24
C GLU A 108 -4.19 -8.48 -2.42
N ALA A 109 -4.84 -8.96 -1.35
CA ALA A 109 -6.27 -9.32 -1.36
C ALA A 109 -7.18 -8.10 -1.57
N PHE A 110 -6.82 -6.93 -1.03
CA PHE A 110 -7.55 -5.69 -1.26
C PHE A 110 -7.42 -5.23 -2.71
N LEU A 111 -6.21 -5.26 -3.28
CA LEU A 111 -5.95 -4.97 -4.70
C LEU A 111 -6.77 -5.89 -5.62
N ALA A 112 -6.78 -7.20 -5.33
CA ALA A 112 -7.49 -8.19 -6.14
C ALA A 112 -9.02 -8.07 -6.06
N ARG A 113 -9.56 -7.51 -4.96
CA ARG A 113 -11.00 -7.32 -4.78
C ARG A 113 -11.55 -6.16 -5.61
N TRP A 114 -10.75 -5.11 -5.78
CA TRP A 114 -11.11 -3.91 -6.51
C TRP A 114 -10.14 -3.67 -7.67
N PRO A 115 -10.12 -4.54 -8.69
CA PRO A 115 -9.25 -4.34 -9.84
C PRO A 115 -9.63 -3.04 -10.56
N ASP A 116 -8.65 -2.41 -11.18
CA ASP A 116 -8.88 -1.28 -12.08
C ASP A 116 -9.77 -1.77 -13.24
N SER A 117 -11.04 -1.38 -13.24
CA SER A 117 -11.97 -1.71 -14.32
C SER A 117 -11.79 -0.67 -15.42
N GLN A 118 -10.95 -0.98 -16.40
CA GLN A 118 -10.92 -0.22 -17.66
C GLN A 118 -12.19 -0.43 -18.52
N ASP A 119 -13.16 -1.23 -18.08
CA ASP A 119 -14.29 -1.70 -18.89
C ASP A 119 -15.61 -0.88 -18.77
N ASP A 120 -15.56 0.38 -18.36
CA ASP A 120 -16.75 1.26 -18.32
C ASP A 120 -16.77 2.33 -19.42
N ASN A 121 -16.12 2.09 -20.57
CA ASN A 121 -16.23 2.96 -21.75
C ASN A 121 -16.54 2.19 -23.05
N SER A 122 -17.60 1.37 -23.01
CA SER A 122 -18.27 0.84 -24.20
C SER A 122 -19.78 1.02 -24.04
N GLY A 123 -20.27 2.25 -24.22
CA GLY A 123 -21.70 2.50 -24.21
C GLY A 123 -22.08 3.97 -24.07
N SER A 124 -21.98 4.73 -25.15
CA SER A 124 -22.86 5.87 -25.48
C SER A 124 -22.79 6.15 -26.97
#